data_AF-A0A369UHJ4-F1
#
_entry.id   AF-A0A369UHJ4-F1
#
_cell.length_a   1.000
_cell.length_b   1.000
_cell.length_c   1.000
_cell.angle_alpha   90.00
_cell.angle_beta   90.00
_cell.angle_gamma   90.00
#
_symmetry.space_group_name_H-M   'P 1'
#
loop_
_entity.id
_entity.type
_entity.pdbx_description
1 polymer ?
#
loop_
_entity_poly.entity_id
_entity_poly.type
_entity_poly.pdbx_seq_one_letter_code
_entity_poly.pdbx_strand_id
1 'polypeptide(L)'
;MSQNLQDSQSPVIRRAYVVRASSQLLARLAEVGEADLAESLSVPTVVMTEPLRYEGKLEGYRSLILGKCKTGFITDLHDLLGDQFTNLFGDLPAVAVFDNWWLAEEADAIEIATDW
;
A
#
# COMPACT_ATOMS: atom_id res chain seq x y z
N MET A 1 24.96 -18.27 -29.12
CA MET A 1 24.32 -17.17 -28.37
C MET A 1 22.82 -17.34 -28.50
N SER A 2 22.20 -18.00 -27.53
CA SER A 2 20.75 -18.27 -27.54
C SER A 2 20.16 -17.54 -26.35
N GLN A 3 19.79 -16.28 -26.55
CA GLN A 3 19.04 -15.49 -25.58
C GLN A 3 17.58 -15.44 -26.01
N ASN A 4 16.70 -15.59 -25.02
CA ASN A 4 15.32 -15.06 -24.97
C ASN A 4 14.21 -15.85 -25.66
N LEU A 5 13.86 -17.02 -25.10
CA LEU A 5 12.51 -17.58 -25.23
C LEU A 5 11.89 -18.03 -23.89
N GLN A 6 12.58 -17.88 -22.75
CA GLN A 6 12.10 -18.33 -21.45
C GLN A 6 11.49 -17.23 -20.55
N ASP A 7 11.63 -15.95 -20.90
CA ASP A 7 11.05 -14.83 -20.13
C ASP A 7 9.56 -14.56 -20.45
N SER A 8 8.99 -15.26 -21.43
CA SER A 8 7.63 -15.01 -21.94
C SER A 8 6.52 -15.70 -21.13
N GLN A 9 6.85 -16.52 -20.12
CA GLN A 9 5.88 -17.35 -19.38
C GLN A 9 5.78 -17.04 -17.88
N SER A 10 6.43 -15.98 -17.40
CA SER A 10 6.28 -15.59 -16.00
C SER A 10 4.89 -15.00 -15.77
N PRO A 11 4.06 -15.55 -14.86
CA PRO A 11 2.71 -15.06 -14.64
C PRO A 11 2.75 -13.60 -14.20
N VAL A 12 1.78 -12.80 -14.65
CA VAL A 12 1.62 -11.43 -14.19
C VAL A 12 0.77 -11.46 -12.93
N ILE A 13 1.30 -10.98 -11.82
CA ILE A 13 0.62 -11.04 -10.51
C ILE A 13 0.39 -9.63 -9.99
N ARG A 14 -0.78 -9.42 -9.38
CA ARG A 14 -1.04 -8.30 -8.48
C ARG A 14 -1.14 -8.81 -7.06
N ARG A 15 -0.46 -8.13 -6.13
CA ARG A 15 -0.62 -8.38 -4.70
C ARG A 15 -1.62 -7.38 -4.13
N ALA A 16 -2.52 -7.86 -3.29
CA ALA A 16 -3.47 -7.02 -2.58
C ALA A 16 -3.12 -6.97 -1.09
N TYR A 17 -3.10 -5.76 -0.54
CA TYR A 17 -2.94 -5.52 0.88
C TYR A 17 -4.21 -4.87 1.42
N VAL A 18 -4.73 -5.39 2.51
CA VAL A 18 -5.77 -4.72 3.31
C VAL A 18 -5.06 -3.81 4.29
N VAL A 19 -5.27 -2.51 4.12
CA VAL A 19 -4.74 -1.44 4.96
C VAL A 19 -5.79 -1.06 6.00
N ARG A 20 -5.38 -1.00 7.26
CA ARG A 20 -6.24 -0.62 8.40
C ARG A 20 -5.57 0.47 9.20
N ALA A 21 -6.33 1.52 9.55
CA ALA A 21 -5.88 2.48 10.54
C ALA A 21 -5.69 1.79 11.90
N SER A 22 -4.61 2.14 12.59
CA SER A 22 -4.39 1.71 13.97
C SER A 22 -5.43 2.36 14.89
N SER A 23 -5.76 1.70 16.00
CA SER A 23 -6.63 2.29 17.03
C SER A 23 -6.06 3.57 17.62
N GLN A 24 -4.72 3.70 17.66
CA GLN A 24 -4.03 4.91 18.13
C GLN A 24 -4.26 6.09 17.19
N LEU A 25 -4.23 5.86 15.87
CA LEU A 25 -4.57 6.90 14.89
C LEU A 25 -6.00 7.39 15.10
N LEU A 26 -6.96 6.46 15.17
CA LEU A 26 -8.38 6.80 15.27
C LEU A 26 -8.68 7.58 16.55
N ALA A 27 -8.09 7.17 17.68
CA ALA A 27 -8.20 7.89 18.94
C ALA A 27 -7.61 9.30 18.84
N ARG A 28 -6.40 9.44 18.27
CA ARG A 28 -5.74 10.74 18.09
C ARG A 28 -6.58 11.69 17.25
N LEU A 29 -7.14 11.23 16.13
CA LEU A 29 -7.97 12.05 15.25
C LEU A 29 -9.23 12.52 15.97
N ALA A 30 -9.88 11.66 16.74
CA ALA A 30 -11.03 12.04 17.55
C ALA A 30 -10.67 13.11 18.61
N GLU A 31 -9.50 13.01 19.24
CA GLU A 31 -9.03 13.98 20.24
C GLU A 31 -8.74 15.37 19.65
N VAL A 32 -8.25 15.44 18.40
CA VAL A 32 -7.95 16.72 17.72
C VAL A 32 -9.14 17.30 16.97
N GLY A 33 -10.33 16.70 17.11
CA GLY A 33 -11.58 17.20 16.50
C GLY A 33 -11.85 16.71 15.08
N GLU A 34 -11.07 15.75 14.58
CA GLU A 34 -11.17 15.17 13.24
C GLU A 34 -12.02 13.86 13.25
N ALA A 35 -13.20 13.93 13.87
CA ALA A 35 -14.06 12.75 14.05
C ALA A 35 -14.55 12.16 12.72
N ASP A 36 -14.90 13.01 11.75
CA ASP A 36 -15.37 12.58 10.42
C ASP A 36 -14.24 11.88 9.64
N LEU A 37 -13.00 12.38 9.76
CA LEU A 37 -11.82 11.75 9.17
C LEU A 37 -11.51 10.42 9.87
N ALA A 38 -11.64 10.35 11.20
CA ALA A 38 -11.47 9.11 11.95
C ALA A 38 -12.50 8.05 11.51
N GLU A 39 -13.77 8.44 11.32
CA GLU A 39 -14.80 7.54 10.82
C GLU A 39 -14.46 7.05 9.41
N SER A 40 -14.07 7.96 8.51
CA SER A 40 -13.67 7.61 7.13
C SER A 40 -12.49 6.62 7.10
N LEU A 41 -11.46 6.87 7.91
CA LEU A 41 -10.24 6.04 7.96
C LEU A 41 -10.42 4.73 8.75
N SER A 42 -11.54 4.57 9.49
CA SER A 42 -11.84 3.33 10.20
C SER A 42 -12.20 2.17 9.27
N VAL A 43 -12.63 2.49 8.03
CA VAL A 43 -12.97 1.50 7.01
C VAL A 43 -11.68 0.95 6.37
N PRO A 44 -11.47 -0.37 6.35
CA PRO A 44 -10.31 -0.96 5.70
C PRO A 44 -10.27 -0.63 4.21
N THR A 45 -9.08 -0.29 3.71
CA THR A 45 -8.85 0.03 2.30
C THR A 45 -8.01 -1.04 1.64
N VAL A 46 -8.37 -1.47 0.43
CA VAL A 46 -7.56 -2.42 -0.35
C VAL A 46 -6.59 -1.65 -1.24
N VAL A 47 -5.30 -1.90 -1.08
CA VAL A 47 -4.24 -1.37 -1.94
C VAL A 47 -3.69 -2.51 -2.78
N MET A 48 -3.73 -2.36 -4.10
CA MET A 48 -3.22 -3.34 -5.04
C MET A 48 -1.95 -2.84 -5.72
N THR A 49 -1.01 -3.74 -5.96
CA THR A 49 0.15 -3.42 -6.78
C THR A 49 -0.23 -3.27 -8.25
N GLU A 50 0.58 -2.53 -9.00
CA GLU A 50 0.60 -2.68 -10.45
C GLU A 50 0.86 -4.14 -10.86
N PRO A 51 0.48 -4.55 -12.08
CA PRO A 51 0.84 -5.86 -12.61
C PRO A 51 2.36 -6.03 -12.64
N LEU A 52 2.88 -7.03 -11.93
CA LEU A 52 4.31 -7.36 -11.90
C LEU A 52 4.54 -8.70 -12.57
N ARG A 53 5.56 -8.81 -13.44
CA ARG A 53 6.01 -10.11 -13.95
C ARG A 53 6.62 -10.90 -12.80
N TYR A 54 6.09 -12.09 -12.54
CA TYR A 54 6.51 -12.94 -11.43
C TYR A 54 7.85 -13.63 -11.74
N GLU A 55 8.96 -13.00 -11.37
CA GLU A 55 10.24 -13.71 -11.31
C GLU A 55 10.25 -14.56 -10.04
N GLY A 56 10.33 -15.90 -10.17
CA GLY A 56 10.22 -16.89 -9.10
C GLY A 56 11.23 -16.82 -7.93
N LYS A 57 11.94 -15.69 -7.72
CA LYS A 57 12.84 -15.40 -6.59
C LYS A 57 12.25 -14.37 -5.59
N LEU A 58 10.92 -14.32 -5.49
CA LEU A 58 10.10 -13.19 -4.99
C LEU A 58 9.88 -13.08 -3.46
N GLU A 59 10.63 -13.77 -2.61
CA GLU A 59 10.66 -13.44 -1.16
C GLU A 59 11.37 -12.09 -0.93
N GLY A 60 12.50 -11.84 -1.62
CA GLY A 60 13.33 -10.64 -1.42
C GLY A 60 12.69 -9.32 -1.87
N TYR A 61 11.72 -9.36 -2.79
CA TYR A 61 11.05 -8.15 -3.30
C TYR A 61 9.75 -7.82 -2.58
N ARG A 62 9.24 -8.69 -1.69
CA ARG A 62 7.98 -8.45 -0.96
C ARG A 62 8.04 -7.16 -0.15
N SER A 63 9.15 -6.94 0.56
CA SER A 63 9.37 -5.71 1.33
C SER A 63 9.43 -4.46 0.44
N LEU A 64 10.04 -4.56 -0.74
CA LEU A 64 10.10 -3.45 -1.71
C LEU A 64 8.71 -3.11 -2.26
N ILE A 65 7.96 -4.14 -2.65
CA ILE A 65 6.60 -4.01 -3.16
C ILE A 65 5.69 -3.38 -2.10
N LEU A 66 5.76 -3.88 -0.87
CA LEU A 66 5.01 -3.32 0.25
C LEU A 66 5.42 -1.85 0.50
N GLY A 67 6.71 -1.53 0.46
CA GLY A 67 7.19 -0.15 0.58
C GLY A 67 6.60 0.79 -0.48
N LYS A 68 6.45 0.33 -1.72
CA LYS A 68 5.77 1.08 -2.79
C LYS A 68 4.29 1.27 -2.50
N CYS A 69 3.57 0.22 -2.06
CA CYS A 69 2.17 0.32 -1.68
C CYS A 69 1.94 1.31 -0.52
N LYS A 70 2.79 1.26 0.50
CA LYS A 70 2.77 2.22 1.62
C LYS A 70 2.97 3.65 1.14
N THR A 71 3.95 3.85 0.26
CA THR A 71 4.23 5.17 -0.31
C THR A 71 3.04 5.69 -1.11
N GLY A 72 2.50 4.90 -2.03
CA GLY A 72 1.34 5.30 -2.84
C GLY A 72 0.11 5.63 -1.99
N PHE A 73 -0.22 4.76 -1.03
CA PHE A 73 -1.34 5.01 -0.11
C PHE A 73 -1.22 6.34 0.63
N ILE A 74 -0.02 6.68 1.12
CA ILE A 74 0.22 7.94 1.83
C ILE A 74 0.23 9.13 0.89
N THR A 75 0.76 9.00 -0.32
CA THR A 75 0.68 10.06 -1.33
C THR A 75 -0.78 10.38 -1.69
N ASP A 76 -1.60 9.36 -1.94
CA ASP A 76 -3.02 9.53 -2.25
C ASP A 76 -3.76 10.22 -1.09
N LEU A 77 -3.45 9.84 0.16
CA LEU A 77 -4.01 10.47 1.35
C LEU A 77 -3.54 11.92 1.52
N HIS A 78 -2.27 12.21 1.23
CA HIS A 78 -1.73 13.56 1.23
C HIS A 78 -2.42 14.43 0.19
N ASP A 79 -2.63 13.93 -1.03
CA ASP A 79 -3.32 14.67 -2.09
C ASP A 79 -4.80 14.94 -1.75
N LEU A 80 -5.44 14.01 -1.03
CA LEU A 80 -6.80 14.19 -0.53
C LEU A 80 -6.91 15.26 0.58
N LEU A 81 -5.97 15.26 1.53
CA LEU A 81 -6.01 16.14 2.71
C LEU A 81 -5.30 17.49 2.50
N GLY A 82 -4.43 17.58 1.49
CA GLY A 82 -3.62 18.75 1.20
C GLY A 82 -2.80 19.22 2.40
N ASP A 83 -2.81 20.53 2.65
CA ASP A 83 -2.02 21.17 3.72
C ASP A 83 -2.31 20.65 5.13
N GLN A 84 -3.48 20.03 5.35
CA GLN A 84 -3.82 19.45 6.66
C GLN A 84 -3.01 18.20 6.97
N PHE A 85 -2.49 17.50 5.97
CA PHE A 85 -1.77 16.25 6.15
C PHE A 85 -0.59 16.42 7.10
N THR A 86 0.28 17.40 6.84
CA THR A 86 1.49 17.64 7.65
C THR A 86 1.15 18.01 9.10
N ASN A 87 0.02 18.69 9.33
CA ASN A 87 -0.43 19.00 10.69
C ASN A 87 -0.88 17.76 11.46
N LEU A 88 -1.55 16.82 10.78
CA LEU A 88 -2.09 15.62 11.40
C LEU A 88 -1.03 14.54 11.63
N PHE A 89 -0.18 14.31 10.63
CA PHE A 89 0.74 13.17 10.59
C PHE A 89 2.21 13.54 10.79
N GLY A 90 2.55 14.83 10.68
CA GLY A 90 3.92 15.35 10.74
C GLY A 90 4.64 15.28 9.39
N ASP A 91 5.81 15.91 9.34
CA ASP A 91 6.71 15.88 8.17
C ASP A 91 7.66 14.68 8.29
N LEU A 92 7.19 13.53 7.87
CA LEU A 92 7.93 12.27 7.86
C LEU A 92 7.89 11.64 6.46
N PRO A 93 8.90 10.83 6.09
CA PRO A 93 8.83 10.03 4.88
C PRO A 93 7.57 9.16 4.85
N ALA A 94 6.94 9.01 3.67
CA ALA A 94 5.65 8.33 3.51
C ALA A 94 5.60 6.94 4.17
N VAL A 95 6.65 6.12 4.00
CA VAL A 95 6.71 4.79 4.63
C VAL A 95 6.74 4.88 6.16
N ALA A 96 7.43 5.86 6.73
CA ALA A 96 7.47 6.07 8.18
C ALA A 96 6.12 6.57 8.71
N VAL A 97 5.43 7.45 7.97
CA VAL A 97 4.05 7.85 8.30
C VAL A 97 3.13 6.64 8.30
N PHE A 98 3.24 5.79 7.28
CA PHE A 98 2.47 4.55 7.19
C PHE A 98 2.72 3.67 8.42
N ASP A 99 3.98 3.37 8.71
CA ASP A 99 4.37 2.42 9.77
C ASP A 99 4.00 2.88 11.18
N ASN A 100 3.83 4.19 11.39
CA ASN A 100 3.38 4.74 12.65
C ASN A 100 1.87 4.56 12.88
N TRP A 101 1.06 4.54 11.82
CA TRP A 101 -0.37 4.78 11.94
C TRP A 101 -1.26 3.72 11.28
N TRP A 102 -0.73 2.92 10.35
CA TRP A 102 -1.47 1.89 9.62
C TRP A 102 -0.80 0.52 9.71
N LEU A 103 -1.62 -0.49 9.50
CA LEU A 103 -1.22 -1.88 9.35
C LEU A 103 -1.60 -2.35 7.95
N ALA A 104 -0.73 -3.14 7.32
CA ALA A 104 -0.99 -3.76 6.03
C ALA A 104 -0.92 -5.28 6.17
N GLU A 105 -2.01 -5.97 5.86
CA GLU A 105 -2.08 -7.42 5.81
C GLU A 105 -2.22 -7.87 4.35
N GLU A 106 -1.39 -8.81 3.90
CA GLU A 106 -1.54 -9.38 2.57
C GLU A 106 -2.80 -10.24 2.54
N ALA A 107 -3.76 -9.87 1.70
CA ALA A 107 -5.07 -10.53 1.65
C ALA A 107 -5.09 -11.68 0.65
N ASP A 108 -4.51 -11.50 -0.54
CA ASP A 108 -4.34 -12.56 -1.54
C ASP A 108 -3.42 -12.09 -2.70
N ALA A 109 -2.99 -13.05 -3.54
CA ALA A 109 -2.30 -12.79 -4.80
C ALA A 109 -3.13 -13.37 -5.97
N ILE A 110 -3.60 -12.50 -6.86
CA ILE A 110 -4.39 -12.94 -8.02
C ILE A 110 -3.47 -13.04 -9.23
N GLU A 111 -3.39 -14.24 -9.82
CA GLU A 111 -2.76 -14.49 -11.10
C GLU A 111 -3.62 -13.91 -12.23
N ILE A 112 -3.05 -13.02 -13.03
CA ILE A 112 -3.73 -12.47 -14.22
C ILE A 112 -3.43 -13.43 -15.38
N ALA A 113 -4.46 -14.13 -15.85
CA ALA A 113 -4.39 -14.90 -17.09
C ALA A 113 -3.91 -13.97 -18.22
N THR A 114 -2.79 -14.32 -18.84
CA THR A 114 -2.19 -13.54 -19.93
C THR A 114 -2.59 -14.19 -21.24
N ASP A 115 -3.61 -13.62 -21.89
CA ASP A 115 -4.03 -13.92 -23.26
C ASP A 115 -3.23 -13.05 -24.23
N TRP A 116 -2.02 -13.51 -24.58
CA TRP A 116 -1.20 -12.97 -25.67
C TRP A 116 -0.98 -14.03 -26.76
#